data_AF-A0A8T1VFP0-F1
#
_entry.id   AF-A0A8T1VFP0-F1
#
_cell.length_a   1.000
_cell.length_b   1.000
_cell.length_c   1.000
_cell.angle_alpha   90.00
_cell.angle_beta   90.00
_cell.angle_gamma   90.00
#
_symmetry.space_group_name_H-M   'P 1'
#
loop_
_entity.id
_entity.type
_entity.pdbx_description
1 polymer ?
#
loop_
_entity_poly.entity_id
_entity_poly.type
_entity_poly.pdbx_seq_one_letter_code
_entity_poly.pdbx_strand_id
1 'polypeptide(L)'
;MSSDGGGPCYPLHYLRLGWMVGRILWNVGAGLMHRALNKAHIRPGMGIAYPSVWRARPGFLDCDINLHLNNASYLFNMELARWHFSACVGILGNVARHRRALLVASQAVRFRHPIPPFRPYEIQSQLVFVDAEGMYVLHKFQCPTTGKLYAEGLCRASCRRDGVRVSAAKMYADVFGGDADAQRASLPMDMPDVVAQLLEWDSATRLELETPAEAARRQAEVAMASATALSSGDGNPLKKLLARATRSWNLPV
;
A
#
# COMPACT_ATOMS: atom_id res chain seq x y z
N MET A 1 -34.14 21.49 37.60
CA MET A 1 -33.31 22.18 36.58
C MET A 1 -31.86 22.02 37.03
N SER A 2 -30.96 21.40 36.27
CA SER A 2 -31.12 20.77 34.95
C SER A 2 -30.21 19.54 34.83
N SER A 3 -30.47 18.67 33.85
CA SER A 3 -29.77 17.40 33.66
C SER A 3 -28.78 17.45 32.50
N ASP A 4 -27.48 17.30 32.78
CA ASP A 4 -26.46 17.14 31.74
C ASP A 4 -26.43 15.70 31.21
N GLY A 5 -26.96 15.51 30.00
CA GLY A 5 -27.02 14.22 29.31
C GLY A 5 -25.75 13.89 28.54
N GLY A 6 -24.74 13.33 29.23
CA GLY A 6 -23.51 12.83 28.61
C GLY A 6 -23.72 11.57 27.75
N GLY A 7 -24.29 11.72 26.55
CA GLY A 7 -24.57 10.62 25.63
C GLY A 7 -23.30 9.99 25.01
N PRO A 8 -23.15 8.65 24.99
CA PRO A 8 -21.96 7.99 24.46
C PRO A 8 -21.90 8.00 22.93
N CYS A 9 -20.73 8.32 22.38
CA CYS A 9 -20.52 8.37 20.93
C CYS A 9 -20.46 6.97 20.27
N TYR A 10 -21.53 6.62 19.54
CA TYR A 10 -21.59 5.70 18.39
C TYR A 10 -20.75 4.40 18.45
N PRO A 11 -21.23 3.33 19.13
CA PRO A 11 -20.55 2.02 19.13
C PRO A 11 -20.38 1.37 17.74
N LEU A 12 -21.22 1.75 16.75
CA LEU A 12 -21.14 1.22 15.38
C LEU A 12 -19.79 1.48 14.67
N HIS A 13 -19.10 2.58 15.00
CA HIS A 13 -17.82 2.91 14.37
C HIS A 13 -16.72 1.92 14.79
N TYR A 14 -16.69 1.50 16.06
CA TYR A 14 -15.73 0.52 16.56
C TYR A 14 -15.98 -0.89 15.99
N LEU A 15 -17.26 -1.28 15.81
CA LEU A 15 -17.62 -2.52 15.12
C LEU A 15 -17.11 -2.55 13.68
N ARG A 16 -17.27 -1.45 12.93
CA ARG A 16 -16.76 -1.33 11.56
C ARG A 16 -15.22 -1.38 11.51
N LEU A 17 -14.54 -0.74 12.46
CA LEU A 17 -13.08 -0.74 12.58
C LEU A 17 -12.53 -2.14 12.92
N GLY A 18 -13.13 -2.84 13.89
CA GLY A 18 -12.75 -4.20 14.26
C GLY A 18 -12.93 -5.20 13.11
N TRP A 19 -14.04 -5.09 12.37
CA TRP A 19 -14.28 -5.88 11.16
C TRP A 19 -13.25 -5.59 10.05
N MET A 20 -12.84 -4.32 9.89
CA MET A 20 -11.84 -3.91 8.91
C MET A 20 -10.46 -4.49 9.23
N VAL A 21 -10.00 -4.40 10.49
CA VAL A 21 -8.75 -5.00 10.96
C VAL A 21 -8.80 -6.53 10.85
N GLY A 22 -9.94 -7.15 11.19
CA GLY A 22 -10.16 -8.59 11.00
C GLY A 22 -10.00 -9.02 9.53
N ARG A 23 -10.55 -8.28 8.57
CA ARG A 23 -10.34 -8.52 7.12
C ARG A 23 -8.87 -8.35 6.72
N ILE A 24 -8.14 -7.38 7.25
CA ILE A 24 -6.71 -7.21 6.96
C ILE A 24 -5.92 -8.42 7.50
N LEU A 25 -6.10 -8.78 8.77
CA LEU A 25 -5.42 -9.91 9.40
C LEU A 25 -5.73 -11.25 8.70
N TRP A 26 -6.98 -11.47 8.30
CA TRP A 26 -7.37 -12.65 7.51
C TRP A 26 -6.65 -12.72 6.17
N ASN A 27 -6.59 -11.62 5.42
CA ASN A 27 -5.95 -11.63 4.09
C ASN A 27 -4.42 -11.68 4.15
N VAL A 28 -3.81 -11.10 5.19
CA VAL A 28 -2.40 -11.33 5.55
C VAL A 28 -2.16 -12.81 5.86
N GLY A 29 -2.97 -13.40 6.75
CA GLY A 29 -2.88 -14.82 7.12
C GLY A 29 -3.03 -15.75 5.92
N ALA A 30 -4.04 -15.51 5.08
CA ALA A 30 -4.29 -16.27 3.85
C ALA A 30 -3.12 -16.17 2.86
N GLY A 31 -2.56 -14.97 2.64
CA GLY A 31 -1.39 -14.79 1.77
C GLY A 31 -0.12 -15.46 2.31
N LEU A 32 0.11 -15.40 3.63
CA LEU A 32 1.21 -16.10 4.29
C LEU A 32 1.04 -17.63 4.23
N MET A 33 -0.17 -18.13 4.44
CA MET A 33 -0.48 -19.57 4.36
C MET A 33 -0.39 -20.08 2.92
N HIS A 34 -0.89 -19.31 1.95
CA HIS A 34 -0.70 -19.57 0.52
C HIS A 34 0.79 -19.67 0.18
N ARG A 35 1.63 -18.72 0.62
CA ARG A 35 3.09 -18.77 0.45
C ARG A 35 3.73 -19.97 1.16
N ALA A 36 3.25 -20.34 2.34
CA ALA A 36 3.79 -21.46 3.12
C ALA A 36 3.48 -22.83 2.52
N LEU A 37 2.31 -22.98 1.88
CA LEU A 37 1.90 -24.19 1.16
C LEU A 37 2.56 -24.24 -0.23
N ASN A 38 2.49 -23.14 -0.99
CA ASN A 38 3.02 -23.05 -2.36
C ASN A 38 4.52 -22.71 -2.44
N LYS A 39 5.34 -23.20 -1.49
CA LYS A 39 6.81 -22.97 -1.48
C LYS A 39 7.50 -23.32 -2.80
N ALA A 40 7.10 -24.43 -3.42
CA ALA A 40 7.64 -24.87 -4.72
C ALA A 40 7.27 -23.95 -5.91
N HIS A 41 6.28 -23.07 -5.73
CA HIS A 41 5.87 -22.07 -6.72
C HIS A 41 6.47 -20.68 -6.44
N ILE A 42 7.28 -20.50 -5.38
CA ILE A 42 8.02 -19.26 -5.13
C ILE A 42 9.20 -19.20 -6.10
N ARG A 43 8.99 -18.53 -7.22
CA ARG A 43 10.00 -18.28 -8.26
C ARG A 43 10.50 -16.84 -8.20
N PRO A 44 11.75 -16.56 -8.63
CA PRO A 44 12.16 -15.20 -8.98
C PRO A 44 11.16 -14.56 -9.94
N GLY A 45 10.94 -13.25 -9.82
CA GLY A 45 9.92 -12.54 -10.61
C GLY A 45 8.47 -12.70 -10.13
N MET A 46 8.20 -13.41 -9.02
CA MET A 46 6.88 -13.39 -8.37
C MET A 46 6.51 -11.96 -7.97
N GLY A 47 5.31 -11.51 -8.37
CA GLY A 47 4.84 -10.14 -8.22
C GLY A 47 5.21 -9.21 -9.38
N ILE A 48 6.17 -9.57 -10.24
CA ILE A 48 6.62 -8.79 -11.40
C ILE A 48 6.07 -9.44 -12.69
N ALA A 49 6.59 -10.63 -13.05
CA ALA A 49 6.12 -11.41 -14.19
C ALA A 49 4.82 -12.17 -13.88
N TYR A 50 4.64 -12.56 -12.61
CA TYR A 50 3.48 -13.32 -12.15
C TYR A 50 2.65 -12.48 -11.16
N PRO A 51 1.46 -11.96 -11.56
CA PRO A 51 0.64 -11.14 -10.67
C PRO A 51 0.04 -11.96 -9.52
N SER A 52 -0.08 -11.34 -8.34
CA SER A 52 -0.85 -11.92 -7.23
C SER A 52 -2.34 -11.77 -7.52
N VAL A 53 -3.03 -12.89 -7.75
CA VAL A 53 -4.50 -12.93 -7.82
C VAL A 53 -5.07 -12.96 -6.41
N TRP A 54 -5.91 -11.98 -6.08
CA TRP A 54 -6.73 -11.95 -4.87
C TRP A 54 -8.21 -12.04 -5.26
N ARG A 55 -9.03 -12.81 -4.54
CA ARG A 55 -10.44 -13.11 -4.92
C ARG A 55 -11.41 -12.73 -3.83
N ALA A 56 -12.52 -12.09 -4.22
CA ALA A 56 -13.54 -11.62 -3.30
C ALA A 56 -14.95 -11.61 -3.93
N ARG A 57 -15.92 -11.25 -3.10
CA ARG A 57 -17.34 -11.07 -3.45
C ARG A 57 -17.86 -9.87 -2.62
N PRO A 58 -18.57 -8.89 -3.20
CA PRO A 58 -19.13 -7.79 -2.43
C PRO A 58 -20.15 -8.31 -1.44
N GLY A 59 -19.99 -7.98 -0.15
CA GLY A 59 -21.06 -8.06 0.83
C GLY A 59 -22.02 -6.88 0.68
N PHE A 60 -23.17 -6.96 1.35
CA PHE A 60 -24.16 -5.87 1.38
C PHE A 60 -23.54 -4.54 1.83
N LEU A 61 -22.69 -4.57 2.86
CA LEU A 61 -21.98 -3.40 3.42
C LEU A 61 -20.78 -2.91 2.58
N ASP A 62 -20.36 -3.62 1.53
CA ASP A 62 -19.35 -3.14 0.57
C ASP A 62 -20.00 -2.33 -0.56
N CYS A 63 -21.33 -2.39 -0.72
CA CYS A 63 -22.09 -1.76 -1.80
C CYS A 63 -22.68 -0.39 -1.39
N ASP A 64 -23.13 0.39 -2.36
CA ASP A 64 -23.86 1.64 -2.16
C ASP A 64 -25.32 1.57 -2.65
N ILE A 65 -26.03 2.70 -2.59
CA ILE A 65 -27.45 2.83 -2.95
C ILE A 65 -27.75 2.50 -4.42
N ASN A 66 -26.76 2.55 -5.32
CA ASN A 66 -26.93 2.22 -6.74
C ASN A 66 -26.82 0.71 -7.00
N LEU A 67 -26.72 -0.11 -5.95
CA LEU A 67 -26.55 -1.56 -6.02
C LEU A 67 -25.33 -1.97 -6.85
N HIS A 68 -24.21 -1.30 -6.61
CA HIS A 68 -22.88 -1.73 -7.04
C HIS A 68 -21.86 -1.57 -5.89
N LEU A 69 -20.68 -2.19 -6.05
CA LEU A 69 -19.54 -1.98 -5.15
C LEU A 69 -19.26 -0.48 -5.01
N ASN A 70 -19.17 0.03 -3.79
CA ASN A 70 -18.95 1.45 -3.52
C ASN A 70 -17.56 1.89 -3.98
N ASN A 71 -17.43 3.10 -4.53
CA ASN A 71 -16.16 3.73 -4.92
C ASN A 71 -15.05 3.60 -3.85
N ALA A 72 -15.39 3.84 -2.58
CA ALA A 72 -14.47 3.68 -1.45
C ALA A 72 -14.08 2.21 -1.21
N SER A 73 -15.01 1.28 -1.45
CA SER A 73 -14.76 -0.16 -1.34
C SER A 73 -13.78 -0.67 -2.40
N TYR A 74 -13.67 -0.05 -3.59
CA TYR A 74 -12.59 -0.41 -4.53
C TYR A 74 -11.22 -0.11 -3.91
N LEU A 75 -11.00 1.09 -3.36
CA LEU A 75 -9.72 1.46 -2.73
C LEU A 75 -9.40 0.56 -1.52
N PHE A 76 -10.40 0.23 -0.70
CA PHE A 76 -10.19 -0.68 0.44
C PHE A 76 -9.86 -2.12 0.00
N ASN A 77 -10.57 -2.68 -0.98
CA ASN A 77 -10.26 -4.02 -1.49
C ASN A 77 -8.93 -4.04 -2.29
N MET A 78 -8.53 -2.93 -2.91
CA MET A 78 -7.19 -2.73 -3.48
C MET A 78 -6.11 -2.80 -2.41
N GLU A 79 -6.35 -2.25 -1.21
CA GLU A 79 -5.44 -2.40 -0.07
C GLU A 79 -5.38 -3.84 0.45
N LEU A 80 -6.51 -4.54 0.60
CA LEU A 80 -6.52 -5.96 0.97
C LEU A 80 -5.72 -6.82 -0.04
N ALA A 81 -5.83 -6.52 -1.34
CA ALA A 81 -5.02 -7.15 -2.37
C ALA A 81 -3.53 -6.79 -2.28
N ARG A 82 -3.16 -5.57 -1.87
CA ARG A 82 -1.76 -5.20 -1.56
C ARG A 82 -1.19 -5.97 -0.36
N TRP A 83 -1.98 -6.16 0.70
CA TRP A 83 -1.57 -6.96 1.85
C TRP A 83 -1.35 -8.43 1.46
N HIS A 84 -2.25 -9.00 0.65
CA HIS A 84 -2.10 -10.34 0.10
C HIS A 84 -0.89 -10.47 -0.84
N PHE A 85 -0.70 -9.53 -1.77
CA PHE A 85 0.48 -9.45 -2.65
C PHE A 85 1.78 -9.40 -1.83
N SER A 86 1.86 -8.52 -0.84
CA SER A 86 3.04 -8.34 0.01
C SER A 86 3.35 -9.57 0.85
N ALA A 87 2.31 -10.28 1.31
CA ALA A 87 2.43 -11.56 1.98
C ALA A 87 2.95 -12.66 1.05
N CYS A 88 2.39 -12.80 -0.16
CA CYS A 88 2.76 -13.81 -1.16
C CYS A 88 4.20 -13.66 -1.67
N VAL A 89 4.60 -12.44 -2.09
CA VAL A 89 5.98 -12.17 -2.53
C VAL A 89 6.96 -12.40 -1.35
N GLY A 90 6.56 -11.99 -0.14
CA GLY A 90 7.37 -12.11 1.08
C GLY A 90 7.86 -10.76 1.62
N ILE A 91 7.59 -9.66 0.91
CA ILE A 91 7.85 -8.28 1.33
C ILE A 91 7.32 -8.03 2.74
N LEU A 92 6.14 -8.54 3.09
CA LEU A 92 5.55 -8.37 4.41
C LEU A 92 6.39 -9.00 5.54
N GLY A 93 6.96 -10.18 5.30
CA GLY A 93 7.86 -10.85 6.25
C GLY A 93 9.19 -10.12 6.40
N ASN A 94 9.73 -9.56 5.31
CA ASN A 94 10.90 -8.68 5.34
C ASN A 94 10.63 -7.40 6.14
N VAL A 95 9.51 -6.72 5.86
CA VAL A 95 9.09 -5.49 6.53
C VAL A 95 8.97 -5.70 8.04
N ALA A 96 8.34 -6.79 8.48
CA ALA A 96 8.29 -7.17 9.88
C ALA A 96 9.68 -7.46 10.48
N ARG A 97 10.48 -8.33 9.84
CA ARG A 97 11.82 -8.73 10.32
C ARG A 97 12.77 -7.55 10.49
N HIS A 98 12.73 -6.60 9.57
CA HIS A 98 13.63 -5.43 9.54
C HIS A 98 13.01 -4.15 10.11
N ARG A 99 11.86 -4.26 10.81
CA ARG A 99 11.11 -3.15 11.45
C ARG A 99 10.88 -1.95 10.52
N ARG A 100 10.56 -2.24 9.25
CA ARG A 100 10.24 -1.26 8.22
C ARG A 100 8.75 -0.90 8.28
N ALA A 101 8.37 0.19 7.64
CA ALA A 101 6.98 0.55 7.36
C ALA A 101 6.75 0.56 5.84
N LEU A 102 5.63 0.01 5.39
CA LEU A 102 5.11 0.24 4.04
C LEU A 102 4.16 1.44 4.11
N LEU A 103 4.35 2.41 3.22
CA LEU A 103 3.59 3.65 3.16
C LEU A 103 3.11 3.88 1.72
N VAL A 104 1.80 3.98 1.51
CA VAL A 104 1.24 4.47 0.25
C VAL A 104 1.45 5.99 0.22
N ALA A 105 2.03 6.51 -0.86
CA ALA A 105 2.19 7.94 -1.09
C ALA A 105 0.96 8.49 -1.83
N SER A 106 0.56 7.79 -2.91
CA SER A 106 -0.60 8.15 -3.72
C SER A 106 -1.20 6.90 -4.37
N GLN A 107 -2.49 6.97 -4.70
CA GLN A 107 -3.18 5.93 -5.46
C GLN A 107 -4.30 6.55 -6.30
N ALA A 108 -4.45 6.08 -7.54
CA ALA A 108 -5.51 6.44 -8.45
C ALA A 108 -6.33 5.19 -8.83
N VAL A 109 -7.61 5.37 -9.17
CA VAL A 109 -8.46 4.28 -9.65
C VAL A 109 -9.39 4.77 -10.76
N ARG A 110 -9.47 3.99 -11.84
CA ARG A 110 -10.30 4.23 -13.02
C ARG A 110 -11.37 3.15 -13.11
N PHE A 111 -12.60 3.55 -12.81
CA PHE A 111 -13.79 2.71 -13.00
C PHE A 111 -14.14 2.63 -14.50
N ARG A 112 -14.45 1.41 -14.99
CA ARG A 112 -14.89 1.15 -16.37
C ARG A 112 -16.29 0.54 -16.41
N HIS A 113 -16.55 -0.45 -15.56
CA HIS A 113 -17.83 -1.12 -15.42
C HIS A 113 -18.09 -1.43 -13.93
N PRO A 114 -19.30 -1.21 -13.40
CA PRO A 114 -19.61 -1.48 -12.00
C PRO A 114 -19.51 -2.98 -11.68
N ILE A 115 -19.02 -3.32 -10.50
CA ILE A 115 -19.09 -4.67 -9.92
C ILE A 115 -20.45 -4.81 -9.20
N PRO A 116 -21.38 -5.64 -9.69
CA PRO A 116 -22.68 -5.84 -9.04
C PRO A 116 -22.56 -6.67 -7.73
N PRO A 117 -23.52 -6.52 -6.79
CA PRO A 117 -23.52 -7.18 -5.49
C PRO A 117 -23.47 -8.70 -5.62
N PHE A 118 -22.84 -9.36 -4.65
CA PHE A 118 -22.71 -10.81 -4.53
C PHE A 118 -22.07 -11.56 -5.71
N ARG A 119 -21.64 -10.89 -6.79
CA ARG A 119 -20.88 -11.52 -7.87
C ARG A 119 -19.39 -11.63 -7.49
N PRO A 120 -18.72 -12.75 -7.81
CA PRO A 120 -17.29 -12.89 -7.56
C PRO A 120 -16.48 -11.99 -8.51
N TYR A 121 -15.44 -11.37 -7.99
CA TYR A 121 -14.43 -10.64 -8.76
C TYR A 121 -13.03 -11.02 -8.25
N GLU A 122 -12.02 -10.75 -9.07
CA GLU A 122 -10.62 -10.88 -8.67
C GLU A 122 -9.84 -9.60 -8.94
N ILE A 123 -8.84 -9.33 -8.10
CA ILE A 123 -7.86 -8.25 -8.27
C ILE A 123 -6.52 -8.90 -8.59
N GLN A 124 -6.04 -8.72 -9.82
CA GLN A 124 -4.68 -9.08 -10.18
C GLN A 124 -3.75 -7.92 -9.83
N SER A 125 -2.79 -8.17 -8.94
CA SER A 125 -1.86 -7.16 -8.42
C SER A 125 -0.43 -7.42 -8.90
N GLN A 126 0.17 -6.44 -9.58
CA GLN A 126 1.45 -6.57 -10.27
C GLN A 126 2.32 -5.33 -10.01
N LEU A 127 3.60 -5.53 -9.67
CA LEU A 127 4.61 -4.46 -9.69
C LEU A 127 4.96 -4.16 -11.15
N VAL A 128 4.58 -2.97 -11.62
CA VAL A 128 4.76 -2.57 -13.03
C VAL A 128 5.87 -1.55 -13.26
N PHE A 129 6.35 -0.88 -12.20
CA PHE A 129 7.49 0.03 -12.25
C PHE A 129 8.15 0.20 -10.87
N VAL A 130 9.44 0.53 -10.86
CA VAL A 130 10.25 0.91 -9.69
C VAL A 130 11.10 2.13 -10.02
N ASP A 131 11.21 3.06 -9.08
CA ASP A 131 12.18 4.16 -9.11
C ASP A 131 13.00 4.23 -7.81
N ALA A 132 13.67 5.35 -7.56
CA ALA A 132 14.38 5.62 -6.31
C ALA A 132 13.43 6.02 -5.15
N GLU A 133 12.19 6.43 -5.43
CA GLU A 133 11.22 6.93 -4.46
C GLU A 133 10.20 5.86 -4.01
N GLY A 134 10.00 4.78 -4.76
CA GLY A 134 8.99 3.77 -4.48
C GLY A 134 8.84 2.64 -5.51
N MET A 135 7.66 2.03 -5.43
CA MET A 135 7.18 0.86 -6.16
C MET A 135 5.77 1.15 -6.64
N TYR A 136 5.46 0.75 -7.87
CA TYR A 136 4.19 1.08 -8.51
C TYR A 136 3.42 -0.21 -8.79
N VAL A 137 2.38 -0.44 -7.98
CA VAL A 137 1.56 -1.66 -8.07
C VAL A 137 0.28 -1.35 -8.83
N LEU A 138 0.11 -2.01 -9.98
CA LEU A 138 -1.10 -1.97 -10.79
C LEU A 138 -2.07 -3.07 -10.31
N HIS A 139 -3.35 -2.73 -10.23
CA HIS A 139 -4.41 -3.55 -9.69
C HIS A 139 -5.57 -3.64 -10.69
N LYS A 140 -5.69 -4.77 -11.39
CA LYS A 140 -6.76 -5.02 -12.38
C LYS A 140 -7.91 -5.78 -11.73
N PHE A 141 -9.06 -5.12 -11.58
CA PHE A 141 -10.30 -5.72 -11.09
C PHE A 141 -11.03 -6.37 -12.25
N GLN A 142 -11.21 -7.68 -12.25
CA GLN A 142 -11.80 -8.42 -13.37
C GLN A 142 -12.74 -9.55 -12.94
N CYS A 143 -13.55 -10.01 -13.89
CA CYS A 143 -14.37 -11.21 -13.72
C CYS A 143 -13.50 -12.48 -13.79
N PRO A 144 -13.47 -13.35 -12.76
CA PRO A 144 -12.64 -14.55 -12.73
C PRO A 144 -13.08 -15.63 -13.74
N THR A 145 -14.22 -15.45 -14.41
CA THR A 145 -14.76 -16.40 -15.42
C THR A 145 -14.67 -15.86 -16.85
N THR A 146 -14.79 -14.54 -17.06
CA THR A 146 -14.87 -13.94 -18.40
C THR A 146 -13.74 -12.97 -18.72
N GLY A 147 -12.83 -12.70 -17.79
CA GLY A 147 -11.75 -11.72 -17.95
C GLY A 147 -12.22 -10.26 -18.08
N LYS A 148 -13.53 -9.98 -18.03
CA LYS A 148 -14.08 -8.62 -18.17
C LYS A 148 -13.51 -7.70 -17.09
N LEU A 149 -12.74 -6.70 -17.50
CA LEU A 149 -12.16 -5.66 -16.64
C LEU A 149 -13.26 -4.70 -16.15
N TYR A 150 -13.40 -4.58 -14.83
CA TYR A 150 -14.34 -3.68 -14.15
C TYR A 150 -13.69 -2.34 -13.81
N ALA A 151 -12.46 -2.36 -13.27
CA ALA A 151 -11.70 -1.19 -12.88
C ALA A 151 -10.20 -1.50 -12.93
N GLU A 152 -9.40 -0.45 -13.02
CA GLU A 152 -7.95 -0.53 -12.87
C GLU A 152 -7.50 0.53 -11.85
N GLY A 153 -6.58 0.18 -10.96
CA GLY A 153 -6.02 1.12 -10.00
C GLY A 153 -4.51 1.02 -9.93
N LEU A 154 -3.84 2.16 -9.74
CA LEU A 154 -2.39 2.25 -9.63
C LEU A 154 -2.04 2.82 -8.26
N CYS A 155 -1.09 2.19 -7.58
CA CYS A 155 -0.67 2.55 -6.23
C CYS A 155 0.83 2.81 -6.16
N ARG A 156 1.22 4.04 -5.79
CA ARG A 156 2.59 4.44 -5.48
C ARG A 156 2.88 4.12 -4.01
N ALA A 157 3.68 3.10 -3.75
CA ALA A 157 4.07 2.66 -2.41
C ALA A 157 5.58 2.85 -2.17
N SER A 158 5.97 3.21 -0.96
CA SER A 158 7.37 3.29 -0.54
C SER A 158 7.58 2.48 0.73
N CYS A 159 8.81 2.01 0.95
CA CYS A 159 9.21 1.41 2.22
C CYS A 159 10.17 2.33 2.95
N ARG A 160 9.98 2.51 4.27
CA ARG A 160 10.88 3.31 5.11
C ARG A 160 11.34 2.53 6.33
N ARG A 161 12.61 2.71 6.70
CA ARG A 161 13.18 2.28 7.97
C ARG A 161 13.74 3.52 8.67
N ASP A 162 13.27 3.76 9.89
CA ASP A 162 13.83 4.78 10.78
C ASP A 162 13.87 6.19 10.15
N GLY A 163 12.84 6.50 9.35
CA GLY A 163 12.70 7.74 8.56
C GLY A 163 13.23 7.61 7.13
N VAL A 164 14.37 6.94 6.97
CA VAL A 164 15.08 6.72 5.70
C VAL A 164 14.30 5.78 4.78
N ARG A 165 14.31 6.06 3.46
CA ARG A 165 13.65 5.23 2.44
C ARG A 165 14.51 4.00 2.09
N VAL A 166 13.87 2.87 1.82
CA VAL A 166 14.49 1.61 1.40
C VAL A 166 14.12 1.33 -0.06
N SER A 167 15.13 1.13 -0.93
CA SER A 167 14.91 0.85 -2.34
C SER A 167 14.26 -0.52 -2.57
N ALA A 168 13.51 -0.66 -3.67
CA ALA A 168 12.85 -1.93 -3.99
C ALA A 168 13.87 -3.04 -4.29
N ALA A 169 14.96 -2.73 -5.01
CA ALA A 169 16.06 -3.66 -5.26
C ALA A 169 16.59 -4.30 -3.97
N LYS A 170 16.78 -3.49 -2.91
CA LYS A 170 17.20 -4.01 -1.60
C LYS A 170 16.12 -4.87 -0.94
N MET A 171 14.85 -4.49 -1.03
CA MET A 171 13.77 -5.34 -0.51
C MET A 171 13.66 -6.68 -1.23
N TYR A 172 13.82 -6.72 -2.55
CA TYR A 172 13.78 -7.96 -3.33
C TYR A 172 15.01 -8.84 -3.03
N ALA A 173 16.21 -8.27 -2.91
CA ALA A 173 17.41 -9.00 -2.45
C ALA A 173 17.24 -9.58 -1.03
N ASP A 174 16.72 -8.80 -0.08
CA ASP A 174 16.45 -9.28 1.28
C ASP A 174 15.30 -10.33 1.37
N VAL A 175 14.53 -10.56 0.28
CA VAL A 175 13.37 -11.50 0.22
C VAL A 175 13.68 -12.77 -0.58
N PHE A 176 14.36 -12.64 -1.72
CA PHE A 176 14.69 -13.75 -2.62
C PHE A 176 16.15 -14.21 -2.51
N GLY A 177 17.01 -13.43 -1.84
CA GLY A 177 18.45 -13.65 -1.80
C GLY A 177 19.17 -13.06 -3.01
N GLY A 178 20.51 -13.16 -2.98
CA GLY A 178 21.39 -12.52 -3.95
C GLY A 178 21.69 -11.05 -3.62
N ASP A 179 22.37 -10.39 -4.54
CA ASP A 179 22.78 -8.99 -4.40
C ASP A 179 21.70 -7.99 -4.89
N ALA A 180 21.75 -6.75 -4.38
CA ALA A 180 20.82 -5.70 -4.72
C ALA A 180 20.94 -5.24 -6.18
N ASP A 181 22.13 -5.15 -6.76
CA ASP A 181 22.30 -4.69 -8.14
C ASP A 181 21.97 -5.81 -9.15
N ALA A 182 22.24 -7.07 -8.79
CA ALA A 182 21.72 -8.23 -9.53
C ALA A 182 20.18 -8.27 -9.54
N GLN A 183 19.51 -7.99 -8.41
CA GLN A 183 18.06 -7.89 -8.36
C GLN A 183 17.52 -6.67 -9.10
N ARG A 184 18.24 -5.54 -9.10
CA ARG A 184 17.88 -4.32 -9.85
C ARG A 184 17.69 -4.58 -11.34
N ALA A 185 18.55 -5.40 -11.94
CA ALA A 185 18.44 -5.79 -13.36
C ALA A 185 17.19 -6.65 -13.68
N SER A 186 16.49 -7.18 -12.68
CA SER A 186 15.25 -7.98 -12.83
C SER A 186 13.97 -7.20 -12.50
N LEU A 187 14.08 -5.95 -12.03
CA LEU A 187 12.94 -5.09 -11.73
C LEU A 187 12.45 -4.38 -13.00
N PRO A 188 11.13 -4.07 -13.08
CA PRO A 188 10.60 -3.25 -14.16
C PRO A 188 11.06 -1.80 -13.96
N MET A 189 12.11 -1.42 -14.69
CA MET A 189 12.71 -0.08 -14.67
C MET A 189 12.29 0.78 -15.88
N ASP A 190 11.57 0.21 -16.84
CA ASP A 190 10.94 0.95 -17.94
C ASP A 190 9.62 1.54 -17.44
N MET A 191 9.42 2.86 -17.56
CA MET A 191 8.24 3.55 -17.02
C MET A 191 7.05 3.46 -17.99
N PRO A 192 5.91 2.85 -17.60
CA PRO A 192 4.70 2.86 -18.43
C PRO A 192 3.98 4.21 -18.40
N ASP A 193 3.29 4.58 -19.47
CA ASP A 193 2.55 5.86 -19.60
C ASP A 193 1.61 6.16 -18.43
N VAL A 194 0.91 5.14 -17.92
CA VAL A 194 -0.02 5.27 -16.77
C VAL A 194 0.71 5.63 -15.47
N VAL A 195 2.00 5.30 -15.35
CA VAL A 195 2.86 5.70 -14.23
C VAL A 195 3.39 7.12 -14.45
N ALA A 196 3.75 7.49 -15.67
CA ALA A 196 4.15 8.85 -16.01
C ALA A 196 3.01 9.86 -15.73
N GLN A 197 1.78 9.56 -16.17
CA GLN A 197 0.60 10.38 -15.90
C GLN A 197 0.25 10.45 -14.41
N LEU A 198 0.41 9.36 -13.65
CA LEU A 198 0.25 9.40 -12.19
C LEU A 198 1.32 10.29 -11.54
N LEU A 199 2.57 10.23 -12.01
CA LEU A 199 3.67 11.05 -11.49
C LEU A 199 3.50 12.54 -11.81
N GLU A 200 3.00 12.88 -13.00
CA GLU A 200 2.65 14.24 -13.38
C GLU A 200 1.60 14.81 -12.42
N TRP A 201 0.50 14.10 -12.21
CA TRP A 201 -0.56 14.47 -11.27
C TRP A 201 -0.09 14.52 -9.80
N ASP A 202 0.73 13.55 -9.37
CA ASP A 202 1.36 13.48 -8.03
C ASP A 202 2.33 14.66 -7.80
N SER A 203 2.97 15.17 -8.86
CA SER A 203 3.85 16.34 -8.79
C SER A 203 3.07 17.65 -8.73
N ALA A 204 1.99 17.78 -9.52
CA ALA A 204 1.15 18.97 -9.55
C ALA A 204 0.42 19.17 -8.21
N THR A 205 -0.26 18.12 -7.71
CA THR A 205 -0.97 18.16 -6.43
C THR A 205 -0.04 18.33 -5.22
N ARG A 206 1.21 17.85 -5.30
CA ARG A 206 2.20 18.05 -4.23
C ARG A 206 2.58 19.52 -4.02
N LEU A 207 2.56 20.35 -5.07
CA LEU A 207 2.84 21.79 -4.94
C LEU A 207 1.75 22.54 -4.16
N GLU A 208 0.53 21.99 -4.08
CA GLU A 208 -0.57 22.52 -3.26
C GLU A 208 -0.54 21.99 -1.82
N LEU A 209 0.19 20.90 -1.57
CA LEU A 209 0.26 20.20 -0.28
C LEU A 209 1.55 20.44 0.52
N GLU A 210 2.69 20.70 -0.14
CA GLU A 210 3.93 21.13 0.53
C GLU A 210 3.78 22.60 0.97
N THR A 211 3.82 22.87 2.29
CA THR A 211 3.96 24.26 2.74
C THR A 211 5.29 24.85 2.24
N PRO A 212 5.43 26.19 2.09
CA PRO A 212 6.69 26.79 1.64
C PRO A 212 7.91 26.40 2.51
N ALA A 213 7.70 26.13 3.80
CA ALA A 213 8.72 25.63 4.71
C ALA A 213 9.09 24.16 4.44
N GLU A 214 8.14 23.31 4.08
CA GLU A 214 8.40 21.91 3.69
C GLU A 214 9.04 21.82 2.30
N ALA A 215 8.61 22.64 1.35
CA ALA A 215 9.25 22.76 0.03
C ALA A 215 10.72 23.23 0.15
N ALA A 216 10.99 24.25 0.98
CA ALA A 216 12.35 24.71 1.26
C ALA A 216 13.19 23.65 1.98
N ARG A 217 12.60 22.91 2.94
CA ARG A 217 13.27 21.77 3.59
C ARG A 217 13.58 20.66 2.60
N ARG A 218 12.67 20.33 1.67
CA ARG A 218 12.93 19.33 0.62
C ARG A 218 14.04 19.78 -0.34
N GLN A 219 14.08 21.06 -0.71
CA GLN A 219 15.20 21.61 -1.51
C GLN A 219 16.52 21.49 -0.75
N ALA A 220 16.55 21.81 0.55
CA ALA A 220 17.72 21.64 1.40
C ALA A 220 18.09 20.15 1.59
N GLU A 221 17.13 19.24 1.76
CA GLU A 221 17.36 17.79 1.89
C GLU A 221 17.85 17.16 0.58
N VAL A 222 17.40 17.63 -0.58
CA VAL A 222 17.91 17.19 -1.89
C VAL A 222 19.36 17.66 -2.10
N ALA A 223 19.71 18.88 -1.66
CA ALA A 223 21.10 19.35 -1.65
C ALA A 223 21.97 18.60 -0.62
N MET A 224 21.44 18.37 0.59
CA MET A 224 22.12 17.71 1.71
C MET A 224 22.12 16.18 1.64
N ALA A 225 21.43 15.55 0.68
CA ALA A 225 21.57 14.11 0.40
C ALA A 225 23.01 13.72 0.01
N SER A 226 23.85 14.70 -0.30
CA SER A 226 25.30 14.58 -0.49
C SER A 226 26.11 14.51 0.83
N ALA A 227 25.54 14.85 1.99
CA ALA A 227 26.29 15.03 3.23
C ALA A 227 25.51 14.67 4.52
N THR A 228 26.15 13.84 5.36
CA THR A 228 25.83 13.62 6.78
C THR A 228 24.60 12.76 7.11
N ALA A 229 24.85 11.48 7.39
CA ALA A 229 24.02 10.69 8.29
C ALA A 229 24.79 10.45 9.60
N LEU A 230 24.26 10.84 10.77
CA LEU A 230 24.53 10.26 12.10
C LEU A 230 23.79 10.97 13.27
N SER A 231 23.60 10.23 14.38
CA SER A 231 23.03 10.66 15.68
C SER A 231 21.52 11.00 15.70
N SER A 232 20.77 10.92 16.81
CA SER A 232 21.08 10.57 18.21
C SER A 232 19.91 9.82 18.89
N GLY A 233 20.03 9.42 20.18
CA GLY A 233 19.00 8.72 20.97
C GLY A 233 18.66 9.43 22.31
N ASP A 234 17.82 8.87 23.22
CA ASP A 234 16.77 7.85 22.99
C ASP A 234 15.33 8.35 23.29
N GLY A 235 14.50 7.99 24.30
CA GLY A 235 14.66 7.20 25.54
C GLY A 235 13.41 6.43 26.04
N ASN A 236 12.43 6.07 25.20
CA ASN A 236 11.25 5.24 25.59
C ASN A 236 10.59 4.57 24.37
N PRO A 237 10.42 3.23 24.32
CA PRO A 237 10.02 2.53 23.09
C PRO A 237 8.55 2.74 22.71
N LEU A 238 7.61 2.76 23.67
CA LEU A 238 6.18 2.92 23.37
C LEU A 238 5.86 4.37 23.00
N LYS A 239 6.42 5.35 23.73
CA LYS A 239 6.31 6.76 23.33
C LYS A 239 7.00 7.01 21.98
N LYS A 240 8.14 6.37 21.69
CA LYS A 240 8.75 6.44 20.34
C LYS A 240 7.87 5.84 19.26
N LEU A 241 7.24 4.68 19.48
CA LEU A 241 6.38 4.04 18.49
C LEU A 241 5.16 4.91 18.18
N LEU A 242 4.48 5.41 19.22
CA LEU A 242 3.33 6.30 19.08
C LEU A 242 3.73 7.64 18.44
N ALA A 243 4.74 8.33 18.97
CA ALA A 243 5.19 9.61 18.41
C ALA A 243 5.78 9.50 16.99
N ARG A 244 6.29 8.32 16.58
CA ARG A 244 6.73 8.05 15.20
C ARG A 244 5.57 7.75 14.26
N ALA A 245 4.48 7.14 14.75
CA ALA A 245 3.24 7.02 14.01
C ALA A 245 2.58 8.41 13.84
N THR A 246 2.37 9.15 14.94
CA THR A 246 1.65 10.44 14.91
C THR A 246 2.47 11.58 14.30
N ARG A 247 3.81 11.54 14.31
CA ARG A 247 4.65 12.49 13.52
C ARG A 247 4.33 12.49 12.03
N SER A 248 3.74 11.43 11.49
CA SER A 248 3.36 11.37 10.07
C SER A 248 2.00 12.00 9.76
N TRP A 249 1.29 12.52 10.77
CA TRP A 249 -0.10 12.97 10.64
C TRP A 249 -0.26 14.49 10.47
N ASN A 250 0.84 15.27 10.51
CA ASN A 250 0.87 16.74 10.35
C ASN A 250 -0.30 17.48 11.05
N LEU A 251 -0.63 17.05 12.28
CA LEU A 251 -1.70 17.68 13.06
C LEU A 251 -1.29 19.13 13.39
N PRO A 252 -2.17 20.13 13.18
CA PRO A 252 -1.93 21.47 13.70
C PRO A 252 -1.86 21.43 15.23
N VAL A 253 -1.03 22.30 15.79
CA VAL A 253 -0.82 22.50 17.24
C VAL A 253 -1.70 23.65 17.73
#